data_AF-A0A7W7FSW9-F1
#
_entry.id   AF-A0A7W7FSW9-F1
#
_cell.length_a   1.000
_cell.length_b   1.000
_cell.length_c   1.000
_cell.angle_alpha   90.00
_cell.angle_beta   90.00
_cell.angle_gamma   90.00
#
_symmetry.space_group_name_H-M   'P 1'
#
loop_
_entity.id
_entity.type
_entity.pdbx_description
1 polymer ?
#
loop_
_entity_poly.entity_id
_entity_poly.type
_entity_poly.pdbx_seq_one_letter_code
_entity_poly.pdbx_strand_id
1 'polypeptide(L)'
;MALNRSSTETAELVVGTAKKVIADLSEVTEEGIPSLKVYAELMADHPDLALYEVTFYPERWESVVGRDAPGAAESDPEFVARAAEELQQLVREHRGFAAPRCPGHDHPVTPVAAESARWTCPEDPAHFSAEIGEYHQR
;
A
#
# COMPACT_ATOMS: atom_id res chain seq x y z
N MET A 1 -9.23 -24.32 -12.85
CA MET A 1 -8.62 -24.87 -11.61
C MET A 1 -7.60 -23.86 -11.14
N ALA A 2 -7.92 -23.08 -10.11
CA ALA A 2 -6.98 -22.12 -9.53
C ALA A 2 -5.97 -22.87 -8.66
N LEU A 3 -4.69 -22.55 -8.80
CA LEU A 3 -3.59 -23.16 -8.05
C LEU A 3 -3.64 -22.65 -6.61
N ASN A 4 -3.73 -23.59 -5.66
CA ASN A 4 -3.74 -23.29 -4.24
C ASN A 4 -2.31 -22.88 -3.83
N ARG A 5 -2.07 -21.59 -3.59
CA ARG A 5 -0.78 -21.09 -3.04
C ARG A 5 -0.60 -21.61 -1.62
N SER A 6 0.63 -21.91 -1.21
CA SER A 6 0.87 -22.23 0.20
C SER A 6 0.60 -20.99 1.06
N SER A 7 0.13 -21.19 2.30
CA SER A 7 -0.19 -20.07 3.19
C SER A 7 1.02 -19.15 3.42
N THR A 8 2.25 -19.69 3.40
CA THR A 8 3.49 -18.92 3.53
C THR A 8 3.77 -18.02 2.31
N GLU A 9 3.53 -18.49 1.09
CA GLU A 9 3.70 -17.67 -0.12
C GLU A 9 2.69 -16.52 -0.17
N THR A 10 1.44 -16.80 0.20
CA THR A 10 0.39 -15.77 0.30
C THR A 10 0.76 -14.70 1.31
N ALA A 11 1.19 -15.14 2.48
CA ALA A 11 1.70 -14.31 3.55
C ALA A 11 2.87 -13.38 3.15
N GLU A 12 3.90 -13.94 2.49
CA GLU A 12 5.06 -13.17 2.04
C GLU A 12 4.67 -12.11 0.99
N LEU A 13 3.76 -12.46 0.07
CA LEU A 13 3.22 -11.52 -0.91
C LEU A 13 2.48 -10.36 -0.22
N VAL A 14 1.62 -10.68 0.73
CA VAL A 14 0.83 -9.73 1.51
C VAL A 14 1.78 -8.77 2.25
N VAL A 15 2.74 -9.29 3.03
CA VAL A 15 3.74 -8.47 3.73
C VAL A 15 4.58 -7.62 2.78
N GLY A 16 5.07 -8.20 1.69
CA GLY A 16 5.88 -7.50 0.68
C GLY A 16 5.12 -6.37 -0.01
N THR A 17 3.84 -6.59 -0.31
CA THR A 17 2.95 -5.61 -0.95
C THR A 17 2.74 -4.39 -0.07
N ALA A 18 2.39 -4.59 1.20
CA ALA A 18 2.22 -3.47 2.12
C ALA A 18 3.51 -2.66 2.24
N LYS A 19 4.66 -3.32 2.42
CA LYS A 19 5.96 -2.60 2.50
C LYS A 19 6.20 -1.69 1.30
N LYS A 20 5.85 -2.13 0.08
CA LYS A 20 5.98 -1.31 -1.14
C LYS A 20 5.05 -0.11 -1.12
N VAL A 21 3.76 -0.33 -0.90
CA VAL A 21 2.75 0.75 -0.84
C VAL A 21 3.16 1.79 0.18
N ILE A 22 3.54 1.34 1.38
CA ILE A 22 3.88 2.23 2.49
C ILE A 22 5.12 3.06 2.20
N ALA A 23 6.11 2.50 1.53
CA ALA A 23 7.28 3.25 1.10
C ALA A 23 6.87 4.44 0.20
N ASP A 24 5.85 4.28 -0.63
CA ASP A 24 5.33 5.36 -1.47
C ASP A 24 4.46 6.37 -0.69
N LEU A 25 3.75 5.90 0.34
CA LEU A 25 2.92 6.74 1.20
C LEU A 25 3.75 7.56 2.21
N SER A 26 4.94 7.07 2.58
CA SER A 26 5.78 7.70 3.58
C SER A 26 6.53 8.90 2.99
N GLU A 27 6.06 10.11 3.28
CA GLU A 27 6.91 11.29 3.14
C GLU A 27 8.07 11.23 4.13
N VAL A 28 9.25 11.71 3.71
CA VAL A 28 10.43 11.82 4.57
C VAL A 28 10.42 13.21 5.22
N THR A 29 10.48 13.27 6.55
CA THR A 29 10.60 14.54 7.28
C THR A 29 11.97 15.18 7.04
N GLU A 30 12.15 16.45 7.44
CA GLU A 30 13.46 17.13 7.40
C GLU A 30 14.56 16.39 8.18
N GLU A 31 14.16 15.57 9.17
CA GLU A 31 15.04 14.74 10.00
C GLU A 31 15.34 13.37 9.39
N GLY A 32 14.87 13.10 8.17
CA GLY A 32 15.07 11.82 7.49
C GLY A 32 14.18 10.69 8.04
N ILE A 33 13.17 11.02 8.86
CA ILE A 33 12.28 10.03 9.48
C ILE A 33 11.03 9.87 8.61
N PRO A 34 10.60 8.64 8.29
CA PRO A 34 9.31 8.42 7.65
C PRO A 34 8.17 8.96 8.52
N SER A 35 7.29 9.78 7.95
CA SER A 35 6.08 10.27 8.63
C SER A 35 5.05 9.16 8.90
N LEU A 36 5.23 8.02 8.22
CA LEU A 36 4.49 6.78 8.34
C LEU A 36 5.47 5.62 8.62
N LYS A 37 5.25 4.84 9.67
CA LYS A 37 5.95 3.57 9.92
C LYS A 37 4.96 2.43 9.84
N VAL A 38 5.36 1.31 9.25
CA VAL A 38 4.49 0.13 9.24
C VAL A 38 5.23 -1.12 9.68
N TYR A 39 4.58 -1.85 10.57
CA TYR A 39 4.91 -3.22 10.92
C TYR A 39 3.95 -4.14 10.20
N ALA A 40 4.46 -5.20 9.61
CA ALA A 40 3.69 -6.14 8.81
C ALA A 40 4.10 -7.54 9.25
N GLU A 41 3.19 -8.27 9.90
CA GLU A 41 3.45 -9.61 10.43
C GLU A 41 2.31 -10.57 10.09
N LEU A 42 2.63 -11.86 10.04
CA LEU A 42 1.63 -12.89 9.84
C LEU A 42 1.03 -13.29 11.17
N MET A 43 -0.27 -13.51 11.18
CA MET A 43 -0.93 -14.07 12.34
C MET A 43 -0.64 -15.57 12.42
N ALA A 44 0.06 -16.00 13.47
CA ALA A 44 0.46 -17.40 13.64
C ALA A 44 -0.75 -18.36 13.75
N ASP A 45 -1.89 -17.85 14.24
CA ASP A 45 -3.18 -18.54 14.37
C ASP A 45 -4.10 -18.37 13.15
N HIS A 46 -3.78 -17.43 12.26
CA HIS A 46 -4.53 -17.13 11.04
C HIS A 46 -3.56 -16.86 9.87
N PRO A 47 -2.98 -17.91 9.25
CA PRO A 47 -1.93 -17.76 8.24
C PRO A 47 -2.45 -17.22 6.90
N ASP A 48 -3.76 -17.05 6.79
CA ASP A 48 -4.49 -16.34 5.74
C ASP A 48 -4.64 -14.83 6.01
N LEU A 49 -4.22 -14.36 7.19
CA LEU A 49 -4.24 -12.96 7.59
C LEU A 49 -2.80 -12.45 7.77
N ALA A 50 -2.53 -11.27 7.21
CA ALA A 50 -1.44 -10.44 7.70
C ALA A 50 -2.02 -9.32 8.55
N LEU A 51 -1.34 -9.05 9.64
CA LEU A 51 -1.53 -7.88 10.44
C LEU A 51 -0.55 -6.82 9.95
N TYR A 52 -1.10 -5.68 9.54
CA TYR A 52 -0.30 -4.47 9.39
C TYR A 52 -0.63 -3.56 10.56
N GLU A 53 0.39 -2.92 11.13
CA GLU A 53 0.25 -1.85 12.09
C GLU A 53 0.87 -0.60 11.48
N VAL A 54 0.05 0.42 11.27
CA VAL A 54 0.47 1.70 10.71
C VAL A 54 0.64 2.73 11.82
N THR A 55 1.86 3.15 12.12
CA THR A 55 2.14 4.18 13.12
C THR A 55 2.39 5.54 12.46
N PHE A 56 1.74 6.57 12.99
CA PHE A 56 1.80 7.94 12.49
C PHE A 56 2.70 8.82 13.38
N TYR A 57 3.85 9.27 12.86
CA TYR A 57 4.78 10.14 13.60
C TYR A 57 4.49 11.64 13.36
N PRO A 58 4.75 12.56 14.31
CA PRO A 58 5.09 12.36 15.74
C PRO A 58 3.87 12.22 16.66
N GLU A 59 2.66 12.47 16.16
CA GLU A 59 1.55 12.88 17.01
C GLU A 59 0.61 11.76 17.47
N ARG A 60 0.65 10.54 16.89
CA ARG A 60 -0.34 9.50 17.25
C ARG A 60 0.09 8.05 16.95
N TRP A 61 0.14 7.23 17.99
CA TRP A 61 0.23 5.77 17.84
C TRP A 61 -1.19 5.23 17.67
N GLU A 62 -1.63 5.00 16.43
CA GLU A 62 -2.90 4.33 16.14
C GLU A 62 -2.66 3.12 15.25
N SER A 63 -2.66 1.93 15.85
CA SER A 63 -2.51 0.69 15.11
C SER A 63 -3.82 0.38 14.36
N VAL A 64 -3.81 0.48 13.04
CA VAL A 64 -4.94 0.06 12.20
C VAL A 64 -4.62 -1.26 11.52
N VAL A 65 -5.47 -2.27 11.75
CA VAL A 65 -5.32 -3.63 11.23
C VAL A 65 -6.16 -3.80 9.96
N GLY A 66 -5.52 -3.92 8.80
CA GLY A 66 -6.17 -4.27 7.53
C GLY A 66 -6.20 -5.79 7.31
N ARG A 67 -7.33 -6.33 6.81
CA ARG A 67 -7.54 -7.75 6.49
C ARG A 67 -7.93 -7.94 5.01
N ASP A 68 -7.20 -8.80 4.31
CA ASP A 68 -7.69 -9.97 3.55
C ASP A 68 -6.57 -10.47 2.64
N ALA A 69 -6.30 -11.78 2.65
CA ALA A 69 -5.45 -12.41 1.64
C ALA A 69 -5.99 -12.15 0.22
N PRO A 70 -5.14 -12.28 -0.83
CA PRO A 70 -5.60 -12.25 -2.20
C PRO A 70 -6.81 -13.17 -2.39
N GLY A 71 -7.84 -12.68 -3.07
CA GLY A 71 -8.95 -13.53 -3.46
C GLY A 71 -8.46 -14.68 -4.34
N ALA A 72 -9.11 -15.86 -4.29
CA ALA A 72 -8.67 -17.04 -5.06
C ALA A 72 -8.64 -16.84 -6.60
N ALA A 73 -9.25 -15.77 -7.10
CA ALA A 73 -9.27 -15.36 -8.50
C ALA A 73 -8.53 -14.02 -8.76
N GLU A 74 -7.98 -13.40 -7.72
CA GLU A 74 -7.26 -12.12 -7.80
C GLU A 74 -5.82 -12.37 -8.25
N SER A 75 -5.35 -11.61 -9.23
CA SER A 75 -3.95 -11.58 -9.66
C SER A 75 -3.10 -10.72 -8.71
N ASP A 76 -1.77 -10.89 -8.76
CA ASP A 76 -0.87 -10.11 -7.92
C ASP A 76 -1.00 -8.59 -8.15
N PRO A 77 -1.12 -8.08 -9.39
CA PRO A 77 -1.34 -6.64 -9.61
C PRO A 77 -2.67 -6.12 -9.06
N GLU A 78 -3.74 -6.91 -9.13
CA GLU A 78 -5.05 -6.55 -8.56
C GLU A 78 -4.97 -6.45 -7.03
N PHE A 79 -4.37 -7.46 -6.40
CA PHE A 79 -4.14 -7.46 -4.95
C PHE A 79 -3.32 -6.24 -4.52
N VAL A 80 -2.23 -5.94 -5.23
CA VAL A 80 -1.36 -4.80 -4.91
C VAL A 80 -2.09 -3.47 -5.08
N ALA A 81 -2.86 -3.27 -6.16
CA ALA A 81 -3.61 -2.05 -6.38
C ALA A 81 -4.71 -1.84 -5.33
N ARG A 82 -5.44 -2.90 -4.96
CA ARG A 82 -6.43 -2.87 -3.88
C ARG A 82 -5.80 -2.54 -2.53
N ALA A 83 -4.72 -3.22 -2.15
CA ALA A 83 -4.00 -2.93 -0.91
C ALA A 83 -3.49 -1.49 -0.86
N ALA A 84 -3.06 -0.95 -2.01
CA ALA A 84 -2.65 0.44 -2.13
C ALA A 84 -3.79 1.44 -1.91
N GLU A 85 -4.97 1.15 -2.45
CA GLU A 85 -6.19 1.94 -2.25
C GLU A 85 -6.62 1.93 -0.78
N GLU A 86 -6.67 0.75 -0.16
CA GLU A 86 -7.04 0.59 1.25
C GLU A 86 -6.10 1.36 2.18
N LEU A 87 -4.78 1.22 1.99
CA LEU A 87 -3.78 1.94 2.79
C LEU A 87 -3.83 3.45 2.55
N GLN A 88 -4.03 3.91 1.32
CA GLN A 88 -4.21 5.34 1.01
C GLN A 88 -5.46 5.89 1.71
N GLN A 89 -6.57 5.14 1.70
CA GLN A 89 -7.81 5.53 2.37
C GLN A 89 -7.63 5.59 3.89
N LEU A 90 -6.91 4.63 4.49
CA LEU A 90 -6.54 4.67 5.92
C LEU A 90 -5.72 5.92 6.27
N VAL A 91 -4.72 6.26 5.46
CA VAL A 91 -3.94 7.49 5.66
C VAL A 91 -4.85 8.71 5.58
N ARG A 92 -5.77 8.76 4.61
CA ARG A 92 -6.74 9.86 4.45
C ARG A 92 -7.65 10.01 5.66
N GLU A 93 -8.19 8.91 6.18
CA GLU A 93 -9.08 8.93 7.34
C GLU A 93 -8.38 9.42 8.61
N HIS A 94 -7.12 9.01 8.83
CA HIS A 94 -6.39 9.34 10.05
C HIS A 94 -5.62 10.68 9.99
N ARG A 95 -5.20 11.13 8.80
CA ARG A 95 -4.41 12.36 8.62
C ARG A 95 -5.15 13.50 7.93
N GLY A 96 -6.29 13.23 7.31
CA GLY A 96 -7.06 14.22 6.55
C GLY A 96 -6.50 14.52 5.16
N PHE A 97 -5.47 13.83 4.70
CA PHE A 97 -4.93 13.94 3.33
C PHE A 97 -4.61 12.56 2.75
N ALA A 98 -4.77 12.41 1.43
CA ALA A 98 -4.40 11.19 0.72
C ALA A 98 -2.99 11.33 0.13
N ALA A 99 -2.21 10.24 0.23
CA ALA A 99 -0.87 10.11 -0.33
C ALA A 99 -0.80 8.86 -1.23
N PRO A 100 0.13 8.76 -2.19
CA PRO A 100 1.03 9.83 -2.62
C PRO A 100 0.27 10.95 -3.35
N ARG A 101 0.78 12.18 -3.32
CA ARG A 101 0.22 13.30 -4.10
C ARG A 101 0.71 13.25 -5.53
N CYS A 102 -0.16 13.44 -6.53
CA CYS A 102 0.28 13.53 -7.92
C CYS A 102 1.27 14.70 -8.12
N PRO A 103 2.45 14.47 -8.76
CA PRO A 103 3.41 15.55 -9.00
C PRO A 103 2.79 16.72 -9.76
N GLY A 104 2.92 17.93 -9.24
CA GLY A 104 2.41 19.15 -9.87
C GLY A 104 0.90 19.39 -9.75
N HIS A 105 0.11 18.47 -9.17
CA HIS A 105 -1.34 18.61 -8.97
C HIS A 105 -1.72 18.47 -7.49
N ASP A 106 -2.89 18.99 -7.10
CA ASP A 106 -3.41 18.92 -5.72
C ASP A 106 -4.44 17.79 -5.52
N HIS A 107 -4.13 16.61 -6.06
CA HIS A 107 -4.91 15.39 -5.88
C HIS A 107 -3.98 14.19 -5.64
N PRO A 108 -4.44 13.13 -4.96
CA PRO A 108 -3.66 11.90 -4.85
C PRO A 108 -3.52 11.22 -6.22
N VAL A 109 -2.54 10.33 -6.33
CA VAL A 109 -2.50 9.34 -7.41
C VAL A 109 -3.42 8.17 -7.10
N THR A 110 -4.01 7.58 -8.13
CA THR A 110 -4.90 6.42 -8.04
C THR A 110 -4.12 5.14 -8.36
N PRO A 111 -4.21 4.09 -7.52
CA PRO A 111 -3.63 2.81 -7.83
C PRO A 111 -4.46 2.10 -8.92
N VAL A 112 -3.79 1.54 -9.91
CA VAL A 112 -4.40 0.84 -11.05
C VAL A 112 -3.67 -0.47 -11.28
N ALA A 113 -4.44 -1.56 -11.44
CA ALA A 113 -3.93 -2.85 -11.87
C ALA A 113 -3.85 -2.90 -13.41
N ALA A 114 -2.65 -3.16 -13.94
CA ALA A 114 -2.39 -3.39 -15.36
C ALA A 114 -1.44 -4.61 -15.50
N GLU A 115 -0.46 -4.55 -16.41
CA GLU A 115 0.63 -5.54 -16.46
C GLU A 115 1.43 -5.60 -15.13
N SER A 116 1.55 -4.44 -14.47
CA SER A 116 1.99 -4.29 -13.09
C SER A 116 1.02 -3.35 -12.36
N ALA A 117 1.03 -3.37 -11.01
CA ALA A 117 0.25 -2.43 -10.22
C ALA A 117 0.98 -1.08 -10.15
N ARG A 118 0.26 0.00 -10.45
CA ARG A 118 0.87 1.33 -10.66
C ARG A 118 0.09 2.42 -9.97
N TRP A 119 0.80 3.43 -9.49
CA TRP A 119 0.22 4.74 -9.23
C TRP A 119 0.03 5.47 -10.55
N THR A 120 -1.13 6.10 -10.74
CA THR A 120 -1.45 6.87 -11.94
C THR A 120 -2.13 8.18 -11.58
N CYS A 121 -1.90 9.22 -12.38
CA CYS A 121 -2.69 10.44 -12.25
C CYS A 121 -4.15 10.17 -12.68
N PRO A 122 -5.15 10.48 -11.84
CA PRO A 122 -6.56 10.26 -12.18
C PRO A 122 -7.08 11.20 -13.27
N GLU A 123 -6.50 12.39 -13.42
CA GLU A 123 -6.94 13.38 -14.41
C GLU A 123 -6.32 13.15 -15.79
N ASP A 124 -5.07 12.69 -15.83
CA ASP A 124 -4.34 12.39 -17.05
C ASP A 124 -3.32 11.25 -16.80
N PRO A 125 -3.63 10.00 -17.15
CA PRO A 125 -2.70 8.88 -16.95
C PRO A 125 -1.34 9.05 -17.65
N ALA A 126 -1.23 9.89 -18.68
CA ALA A 126 0.03 10.17 -19.37
C ALA A 126 0.92 11.16 -18.61
N HIS A 127 0.34 11.98 -17.72
CA HIS A 127 1.06 12.94 -16.89
C HIS A 127 1.98 12.27 -15.88
N PHE A 128 1.48 11.24 -15.19
CA PHE A 128 2.25 10.51 -14.20
C PHE A 128 1.85 9.04 -14.11
N SER A 129 2.86 8.17 -14.13
CA SER A 129 2.70 6.77 -13.76
C SER A 129 3.99 6.17 -13.18
N ALA A 130 3.88 5.52 -12.03
CA ALA A 130 4.98 4.83 -11.35
C ALA A 130 4.53 3.44 -10.87
N GLU A 131 5.45 2.48 -10.79
CA GLU A 131 5.12 1.22 -10.14
C GLU A 131 4.94 1.43 -8.64
N ILE A 132 4.05 0.65 -8.03
CA ILE A 132 3.87 0.67 -6.59
C ILE A 132 5.12 0.06 -5.94
N GLY A 133 5.78 0.84 -5.08
CA GLY A 133 7.09 0.65 -4.48
C GLY A 133 8.20 1.51 -5.10
N GLU A 134 7.91 2.24 -6.18
CA GLU A 134 8.87 3.05 -6.93
C GLU A 134 8.46 4.53 -7.04
N TYR A 135 7.50 4.99 -6.24
CA TYR A 135 6.93 6.34 -6.37
C TYR A 135 8.01 7.44 -6.28
N HIS A 136 8.97 7.30 -5.36
CA HIS A 136 10.03 8.27 -5.12
C HIS A 136 11.24 8.17 -6.06
N GLN A 137 11.25 7.21 -6.99
CA GLN A 137 12.36 7.01 -7.95
C GLN A 137 12.13 7.73 -9.29
N ARG A 138 11.06 8.52 -9.39
CA ARG A 138 10.54 9.13 -10.63
C ARG A 138 10.73 10.64 -10.66
#